data_AF-A0A544UBY7-F1
#
_entry.id   AF-A0A544UBY7-F1
#
_cell.length_a   1.000
_cell.length_b   1.000
_cell.length_c   1.000
_cell.angle_alpha   90.00
_cell.angle_beta   90.00
_cell.angle_gamma   90.00
#
_symmetry.space_group_name_H-M   'P 1'
#
loop_
_entity.id
_entity.type
_entity.pdbx_description
1 polymer ?
#
loop_
_entity_poly.entity_id
_entity_poly.type
_entity_poly.pdbx_seq_one_letter_code
_entity_poly.pdbx_strand_id
1 'polypeptide(L)'
;MNREQLITLISEKLKLIRTEKDLTQDQMSDLLGLSKKTLVQIEKGRIYTGWTTTVAVCALCRESSILQHELGGDPLEVVDLIANNGTLYPKEKTMGGYIWWKNLSEYKGYRLQQNVISQHFRILDTNNYRLLSTFDESIAKQSWENFQE
;
A
#
# COMPACT_ATOMS: atom_id res chain seq x y z
N MET A 1 3.95 6.58 -5.71
CA MET A 1 4.69 6.48 -4.42
C MET A 1 5.99 5.71 -4.63
N ASN A 2 7.07 5.98 -3.89
CA ASN A 2 8.34 5.23 -3.95
C ASN A 2 8.76 4.68 -2.56
N ARG A 3 9.87 3.93 -2.52
CA ARG A 3 10.39 3.30 -1.30
C ARG A 3 10.65 4.30 -0.16
N GLU A 4 11.30 5.41 -0.45
CA GLU A 4 11.67 6.43 0.55
C GLU A 4 10.42 7.11 1.11
N GLN A 5 9.46 7.44 0.23
CA GLN A 5 8.17 8.00 0.63
C GLN A 5 7.42 7.06 1.57
N LEU A 6 7.40 5.76 1.29
CA LEU A 6 6.75 4.78 2.17
C LEU A 6 7.48 4.65 3.51
N ILE A 7 8.82 4.62 3.52
CA ILE A 7 9.61 4.58 4.76
C ILE A 7 9.30 5.81 5.64
N THR A 8 9.30 7.00 5.06
CA THR A 8 8.98 8.25 5.78
C THR A 8 7.58 8.19 6.36
N LEU A 9 6.59 7.84 5.55
CA LEU A 9 5.19 7.75 5.96
C LEU A 9 4.99 6.78 7.12
N ILE A 10 5.53 5.55 7.00
CA ILE A 10 5.42 4.56 8.09
C ILE A 10 6.09 5.05 9.37
N SER A 11 7.27 5.66 9.26
CA SER A 11 8.01 6.13 10.42
C SER A 11 7.26 7.22 11.19
N GLU A 12 6.62 8.15 10.47
CA GLU A 12 5.82 9.22 11.05
C GLU A 12 4.53 8.69 11.70
N LYS A 13 3.88 7.69 11.09
CA LYS A 13 2.60 7.14 11.55
C LYS A 13 2.76 6.01 12.57
N LEU A 14 3.97 5.51 12.80
CA LEU A 14 4.22 4.31 13.62
C LEU A 14 3.60 4.39 15.02
N LYS A 15 3.72 5.56 15.67
CA LYS A 15 3.12 5.79 16.99
C LYS A 15 1.60 5.69 16.96
N LEU A 16 0.96 6.28 15.94
CA LEU A 16 -0.50 6.28 15.80
C LEU A 16 -1.01 4.87 15.51
N ILE A 17 -0.35 4.13 14.62
CA ILE A 17 -0.67 2.73 14.30
C ILE A 17 -0.54 1.85 15.55
N ARG A 18 0.52 2.06 16.35
CA ARG A 18 0.70 1.34 17.62
C ARG A 18 -0.45 1.61 18.59
N THR A 19 -0.84 2.87 18.76
CA THR A 19 -1.91 3.25 19.69
C THR A 19 -3.29 2.80 19.22
N GLU A 20 -3.55 2.76 17.92
CA GLU A 20 -4.80 2.21 17.37
C GLU A 20 -4.99 0.73 17.72
N LYS A 21 -3.89 -0.02 17.80
CA LYS A 21 -3.90 -1.44 18.19
C LYS A 21 -3.81 -1.67 19.70
N ASP A 22 -3.89 -0.61 20.52
CA ASP A 22 -3.73 -0.65 21.98
C ASP A 22 -2.43 -1.31 22.46
N LEU A 23 -1.35 -1.19 21.67
CA LEU A 23 -0.07 -1.80 22.01
C LEU A 23 0.82 -0.85 22.82
N THR A 24 1.47 -1.37 23.85
CA THR A 24 2.59 -0.71 24.51
C THR A 24 3.82 -0.66 23.61
N GLN A 25 4.80 0.19 23.93
CA GLN A 25 6.06 0.23 23.21
C GLN A 25 6.82 -1.09 23.28
N ASP A 26 6.75 -1.80 24.41
CA ASP A 26 7.38 -3.12 24.54
C ASP A 26 6.73 -4.13 23.61
N GLN A 27 5.40 -4.24 23.62
CA GLN A 27 4.67 -5.16 22.74
C GLN A 27 4.89 -4.89 21.25
N MET A 28 4.90 -3.61 20.83
CA MET A 28 5.16 -3.26 19.43
C MET A 28 6.61 -3.53 19.04
N SER A 29 7.56 -3.29 19.94
CA SER A 29 8.96 -3.63 19.73
C SER A 29 9.15 -5.13 19.53
N ASP A 30 8.52 -5.96 20.37
CA ASP A 30 8.55 -7.41 20.22
C ASP A 30 7.88 -7.86 18.91
N LEU A 31 6.73 -7.30 18.57
CA LEU A 31 6.00 -7.58 17.33
C LEU A 31 6.85 -7.28 16.08
N LEU A 32 7.60 -6.18 16.08
CA LEU A 32 8.42 -5.74 14.95
C LEU A 32 9.86 -6.29 14.98
N GLY A 33 10.26 -7.01 16.03
CA GLY A 33 11.64 -7.46 16.23
C GLY A 33 12.63 -6.30 16.40
N LEU A 34 12.20 -5.20 17.03
CA LEU A 34 13.02 -4.01 17.31
C LEU A 34 13.32 -3.90 18.80
N SER A 35 14.44 -3.26 19.15
CA SER A 35 14.61 -2.83 20.55
C SER A 35 13.61 -1.73 20.91
N LYS A 36 13.15 -1.69 22.17
CA LYS A 36 12.33 -0.58 22.70
C LYS A 36 12.96 0.78 22.44
N LYS A 37 14.27 0.88 22.63
CA LYS A 37 15.03 2.12 22.38
C LYS A 37 14.89 2.57 20.93
N THR A 38 15.00 1.64 19.97
CA THR A 38 14.85 1.91 18.54
C THR A 38 13.45 2.42 18.24
N LEU A 39 12.41 1.72 18.70
CA LEU A 39 11.01 2.15 18.53
C LEU A 39 10.79 3.57 19.07
N VAL A 40 11.26 3.85 20.29
CA VAL A 40 11.16 5.18 20.92
C VAL A 40 11.86 6.27 20.11
N GLN A 41 13.02 5.98 19.50
CA GLN A 41 13.69 6.97 18.64
C GLN A 41 12.89 7.25 17.36
N ILE A 42 12.28 6.22 16.77
CA ILE A 42 11.42 6.36 15.58
C ILE A 42 10.19 7.20 15.93
N GLU A 43 9.47 6.87 17.01
CA GLU A 43 8.27 7.61 17.42
C GLU A 43 8.53 9.07 17.83
N LYS A 44 9.79 9.40 18.15
CA LYS A 44 10.24 10.78 18.42
C LYS A 44 10.69 11.52 17.15
N GLY A 45 10.62 10.90 15.98
CA GLY A 45 11.06 11.47 14.70
C GLY A 45 12.58 11.64 14.58
N ARG A 46 13.37 10.93 15.39
CA ARG A 46 14.84 11.08 15.41
C ARG A 46 15.54 10.19 14.40
N ILE A 47 14.95 9.05 14.09
CA ILE A 47 15.42 8.10 13.08
C ILE A 47 14.21 7.56 12.31
N TYR A 48 14.45 7.08 11.09
CA TYR A 48 13.44 6.41 10.28
C TYR A 48 13.52 4.89 10.45
N THR A 49 12.44 4.20 10.10
CA THR A 49 12.45 2.75 9.89
C THR A 49 13.32 2.37 8.69
N GLY A 50 13.84 1.14 8.67
CA GLY A 50 14.41 0.55 7.45
C GLY A 50 13.33 -0.14 6.62
N TRP A 51 13.63 -0.45 5.35
CA TRP A 51 12.68 -1.09 4.43
C TRP A 51 12.04 -2.35 4.99
N THR A 52 12.80 -3.24 5.62
CA THR A 52 12.28 -4.48 6.20
C THR A 52 11.27 -4.23 7.31
N THR A 53 11.53 -3.27 8.20
CA THR A 53 10.59 -2.84 9.24
C THR A 53 9.35 -2.19 8.64
N THR A 54 9.50 -1.35 7.62
CA THR A 54 8.39 -0.73 6.88
C THR A 54 7.46 -1.81 6.31
N VAL A 55 8.03 -2.83 5.65
CA VAL A 55 7.27 -3.98 5.12
C VAL A 55 6.60 -4.77 6.25
N ALA A 56 7.31 -5.02 7.36
CA ALA A 56 6.75 -5.71 8.51
C ALA A 56 5.57 -4.95 9.13
N VAL A 57 5.64 -3.63 9.23
CA VAL A 57 4.51 -2.79 9.68
C VAL A 57 3.34 -2.93 8.71
N CYS A 58 3.58 -2.83 7.40
CA CYS A 58 2.53 -3.00 6.39
C CYS A 58 1.85 -4.38 6.46
N ALA A 59 2.62 -5.44 6.70
CA ALA A 59 2.10 -6.79 6.79
C ALA A 59 1.34 -7.05 8.10
N LEU A 60 1.94 -6.72 9.25
CA LEU A 60 1.41 -7.03 10.58
C LEU A 60 0.30 -6.06 11.03
N CYS A 61 0.25 -4.87 10.41
CA CYS A 61 -0.76 -3.84 10.66
C CYS A 61 -1.62 -3.57 9.43
N ARG A 62 -1.79 -4.54 8.52
CA ARG A 62 -2.58 -4.40 7.28
C ARG A 62 -4.00 -3.87 7.51
N GLU A 63 -4.62 -4.26 8.62
CA GLU A 63 -5.98 -3.84 9.02
C GLU A 63 -6.04 -2.47 9.73
N SER A 64 -4.91 -1.79 9.93
CA SER A 64 -4.87 -0.45 10.52
C SER A 64 -5.63 0.52 9.61
N SER A 65 -6.66 1.18 10.16
CA SER A 65 -7.44 2.17 9.41
C SER A 65 -6.59 3.39 9.06
N ILE A 66 -5.67 3.77 9.95
CA ILE A 66 -4.67 4.81 9.71
C ILE A 66 -3.82 4.42 8.50
N LEU A 67 -3.30 3.19 8.49
CA LEU A 67 -2.41 2.77 7.43
C LEU A 67 -3.13 2.65 6.07
N GLN A 68 -4.34 2.07 6.07
CA GLN A 68 -5.15 1.98 4.86
C GLN A 68 -5.55 3.35 4.33
N HIS A 69 -5.86 4.29 5.22
CA HIS A 69 -6.17 5.67 4.84
C HIS A 69 -4.97 6.35 4.18
N GLU A 70 -3.80 6.30 4.82
CA GLU A 70 -2.58 6.96 4.33
C GLU A 70 -2.04 6.36 3.02
N LEU A 71 -2.36 5.09 2.73
CA LEU A 71 -1.93 4.40 1.50
C LEU A 71 -3.01 4.30 0.43
N GLY A 72 -4.24 4.71 0.73
CA GLY A 72 -5.38 4.61 -0.19
C GLY A 72 -5.89 3.20 -0.41
N GLY A 73 -5.71 2.29 0.54
CA GLY A 73 -6.18 0.92 0.43
C GLY A 73 -5.23 -0.07 1.09
N ASP A 74 -5.10 -1.25 0.49
CA ASP A 74 -4.31 -2.33 1.05
C ASP A 74 -2.80 -1.97 1.11
N PRO A 75 -2.19 -1.94 2.30
CA PRO A 75 -0.78 -1.59 2.45
C PRO A 75 0.17 -2.54 1.71
N LEU A 76 -0.19 -3.82 1.60
CA LEU A 76 0.65 -4.81 0.92
C LEU A 76 0.68 -4.61 -0.59
N GLU A 77 -0.41 -4.14 -1.20
CA GLU A 77 -0.41 -3.78 -2.62
C GLU A 77 0.64 -2.71 -2.94
N VAL A 78 0.75 -1.70 -2.08
CA VAL A 78 1.74 -0.62 -2.27
C VAL A 78 3.16 -1.15 -2.08
N VAL A 79 3.38 -2.02 -1.09
CA VAL A 79 4.67 -2.68 -0.88
C VAL A 79 5.08 -3.50 -2.10
N ASP A 80 4.18 -4.35 -2.60
CA ASP A 80 4.45 -5.21 -3.75
C ASP A 80 4.75 -4.38 -4.99
N LEU A 81 4.03 -3.28 -5.21
CA LEU A 81 4.29 -2.38 -6.34
C LEU A 81 5.68 -1.76 -6.24
N ILE A 82 6.06 -1.26 -5.06
CA ILE A 82 7.38 -0.70 -4.85
C ILE A 82 8.48 -1.76 -5.02
N ALA A 83 8.25 -2.99 -4.54
CA ALA A 83 9.21 -4.08 -4.64
C ALA A 83 9.40 -4.56 -6.09
N ASN A 84 8.36 -4.50 -6.92
CA ASN A 84 8.38 -4.93 -8.32
C ASN A 84 8.57 -3.75 -9.30
N ASN A 85 9.33 -2.72 -8.90
CA ASN A 85 9.68 -1.56 -9.72
C ASN A 85 8.46 -0.85 -10.35
N GLY A 86 7.36 -0.84 -9.62
CA GLY A 86 6.14 -0.13 -9.97
C GLY A 86 5.23 -0.85 -10.94
N THR A 87 5.40 -2.15 -11.22
CA THR A 87 4.45 -2.92 -12.03
C THR A 87 4.21 -4.32 -11.46
N LEU A 88 2.95 -4.73 -11.43
CA LEU A 88 2.51 -6.05 -10.98
C LEU A 88 1.44 -6.60 -11.91
N TYR A 89 1.45 -7.92 -12.08
CA TYR A 89 0.35 -8.70 -12.64
C TYR A 89 -0.18 -9.66 -11.56
N PRO A 90 -1.03 -9.18 -10.63
CA PRO A 90 -1.51 -10.00 -9.53
C PRO A 90 -2.41 -11.13 -10.05
N LYS A 91 -2.50 -12.24 -9.31
CA LYS A 91 -3.48 -13.32 -9.57
C LYS A 91 -4.66 -13.29 -8.58
N GLU A 92 -4.72 -12.28 -7.72
CA GLU A 92 -5.63 -12.27 -6.58
C GLU A 92 -6.86 -11.39 -6.81
N LYS A 93 -7.96 -11.78 -6.13
CA LYS A 93 -9.20 -11.02 -6.10
C LYS A 93 -9.02 -9.80 -5.22
N THR A 94 -9.51 -8.64 -5.65
CA THR A 94 -9.47 -7.45 -4.80
C THR A 94 -10.38 -7.63 -3.57
N MET A 95 -9.96 -7.14 -2.41
CA MET A 95 -10.81 -7.11 -1.21
C MET A 95 -11.88 -5.99 -1.24
N GLY A 96 -12.23 -5.49 -2.43
CA GLY A 96 -13.32 -4.52 -2.57
C GLY A 96 -13.02 -3.11 -2.04
N GLY A 97 -11.76 -2.64 -2.11
CA GLY A 97 -11.45 -1.24 -1.80
C GLY A 97 -12.07 -0.30 -2.83
N TYR A 98 -13.20 0.32 -2.50
CA TYR A 98 -13.95 1.22 -3.39
C TYR A 98 -13.67 2.72 -3.15
N ILE A 99 -13.31 3.13 -1.93
CA ILE A 99 -13.37 4.54 -1.52
C ILE A 99 -12.27 5.40 -2.19
N TRP A 100 -11.07 4.86 -2.34
CA TRP A 100 -9.90 5.61 -2.84
C TRP A 100 -9.65 5.47 -4.35
N TRP A 101 -10.60 4.92 -5.09
CA TRP A 101 -10.41 4.58 -6.49
C TRP A 101 -11.30 5.42 -7.40
N LYS A 102 -10.66 6.19 -8.29
CA LYS A 102 -11.34 6.91 -9.35
C LYS A 102 -11.42 6.02 -10.58
N ASN A 103 -12.64 5.78 -11.08
CA ASN A 103 -12.84 5.15 -12.39
C ASN A 103 -12.34 6.09 -13.49
N LEU A 104 -11.41 5.63 -14.32
CA LEU A 104 -10.93 6.35 -15.50
C LEU A 104 -11.62 5.87 -16.77
N SER A 105 -11.85 4.58 -16.89
CA SER A 105 -12.51 3.97 -18.05
C SER A 105 -13.15 2.63 -17.67
N GLU A 106 -14.21 2.27 -18.39
CA GLU A 106 -14.95 1.01 -18.20
C GLU A 106 -15.39 0.48 -19.57
N TYR A 107 -15.16 -0.80 -19.81
CA TYR A 107 -15.52 -1.46 -21.07
C TYR A 107 -15.83 -2.94 -20.83
N LYS A 108 -17.02 -3.40 -21.27
CA LYS A 108 -17.48 -4.80 -21.09
C LYS A 108 -17.33 -5.33 -19.64
N GLY A 109 -17.47 -4.46 -18.64
CA GLY A 109 -17.31 -4.78 -17.22
C GLY A 109 -15.87 -4.87 -16.71
N TYR A 110 -14.86 -4.68 -17.56
CA TYR A 110 -13.50 -4.36 -17.12
C TYR A 110 -13.41 -2.90 -16.70
N ARG A 111 -12.52 -2.59 -15.75
CA ARG A 111 -12.38 -1.22 -15.21
C ARG A 111 -10.93 -0.82 -15.07
N LEU A 112 -10.55 0.32 -15.66
CA LEU A 112 -9.30 1.02 -15.38
C LEU A 112 -9.58 2.07 -14.29
N GLN A 113 -8.83 1.97 -13.19
CA GLN A 113 -8.98 2.85 -12.04
C GLN A 113 -7.64 3.42 -11.61
N GLN A 114 -7.65 4.60 -11.00
CA GLN A 114 -6.48 5.20 -10.37
C GLN A 114 -6.74 5.42 -8.88
N ASN A 115 -5.75 5.07 -8.07
CA ASN A 115 -5.75 5.35 -6.65
C ASN A 115 -5.49 6.83 -6.40
N VAL A 116 -6.37 7.50 -5.67
CA VAL A 116 -6.26 8.96 -5.45
C VAL A 116 -5.16 9.34 -4.45
N ILE A 117 -4.63 8.39 -3.69
CA ILE A 117 -3.60 8.64 -2.66
C ILE A 117 -2.24 8.14 -3.15
N SER A 118 -2.13 6.83 -3.41
CA SER A 118 -0.87 6.23 -3.85
C SER A 118 -0.53 6.51 -5.32
N GLN A 119 -1.50 7.03 -6.08
CA GLN A 119 -1.39 7.45 -7.49
C GLN A 119 -1.15 6.31 -8.48
N HIS A 120 -1.16 5.04 -8.04
CA HIS A 120 -1.05 3.91 -8.97
C HIS A 120 -2.37 3.62 -9.69
N PHE A 121 -2.23 3.01 -10.84
CA PHE A 121 -3.31 2.51 -11.66
C PHE A 121 -3.55 1.04 -11.37
N ARG A 122 -4.79 0.59 -11.55
CA ARG A 122 -5.13 -0.83 -11.62
C ARG A 122 -6.13 -1.11 -12.73
N ILE A 123 -6.05 -2.30 -13.30
CA ILE A 123 -7.08 -2.86 -14.19
C ILE A 123 -7.77 -4.01 -13.48
N LEU A 124 -9.09 -4.00 -13.49
CA LEU A 124 -9.95 -5.05 -12.95
C LEU A 124 -10.73 -5.75 -14.06
N ASP A 125 -10.94 -7.05 -13.90
CA ASP A 125 -11.89 -7.82 -14.70
C ASP A 125 -13.34 -7.70 -14.19
N THR A 126 -14.26 -8.39 -14.87
CA THR A 126 -15.69 -8.44 -14.53
C THR A 126 -16.00 -9.06 -13.16
N ASN A 127 -15.06 -9.86 -12.63
CA ASN A 127 -15.18 -10.56 -11.35
C ASN A 127 -14.41 -9.86 -10.22
N ASN A 128 -13.87 -8.67 -10.46
CA ASN A 128 -13.03 -7.87 -9.56
C ASN A 128 -11.66 -8.48 -9.24
N TYR A 129 -11.14 -9.33 -10.11
CA TYR A 129 -9.74 -9.73 -10.09
C TYR A 129 -8.87 -8.63 -10.68
N ARG A 130 -7.71 -8.43 -10.06
CA ARG A 130 -6.75 -7.44 -10.53
C ARG A 130 -5.87 -8.05 -11.59
N LEU A 131 -5.91 -7.48 -12.79
CA LEU A 131 -5.11 -7.92 -13.93
C LEU A 131 -3.76 -7.20 -13.99
N LEU A 132 -3.74 -5.94 -13.58
CA LEU A 132 -2.57 -5.07 -13.57
C LEU A 132 -2.65 -4.13 -12.37
N SER A 133 -1.52 -3.86 -11.74
CA SER A 133 -1.29 -2.62 -10.99
C SER A 133 0.02 -1.99 -11.45
N THR A 134 0.06 -0.67 -11.63
CA THR A 134 1.30 0.01 -11.99
C THR A 134 1.34 1.48 -11.56
N PHE A 135 2.51 2.01 -11.24
CA PHE A 135 2.71 3.47 -11.07
C PHE A 135 2.91 4.19 -12.41
N ASP A 136 3.08 3.48 -13.52
CA ASP A 136 3.31 4.05 -14.85
C ASP A 136 1.99 4.14 -15.64
N GLU A 137 1.56 5.36 -15.92
CA GLU A 137 0.35 5.63 -16.69
C GLU A 137 0.42 5.08 -18.13
N SER A 138 1.60 5.07 -18.75
CA SER A 138 1.80 4.59 -20.11
C SER A 138 1.56 3.08 -20.20
N ILE A 139 2.10 2.32 -19.24
CA ILE A 139 1.87 0.88 -19.12
C ILE A 139 0.38 0.59 -18.88
N ALA A 140 -0.27 1.38 -18.01
CA ALA A 140 -1.69 1.24 -17.73
C ALA A 140 -2.56 1.47 -18.98
N LYS A 141 -2.28 2.52 -19.76
CA LYS A 141 -3.02 2.85 -20.99
C LYS A 141 -2.79 1.80 -22.09
N GLN A 142 -1.54 1.43 -22.34
CA GLN A 142 -1.21 0.41 -23.34
C GLN A 142 -1.88 -0.94 -22.99
N SER A 143 -1.82 -1.35 -21.72
CA SER A 143 -2.48 -2.58 -21.31
C SER A 143 -4.00 -2.47 -21.41
N TRP A 144 -4.59 -1.29 -21.23
CA TRP A 144 -6.03 -1.06 -21.35
C TRP A 144 -6.52 -1.17 -22.79
N GLU A 145 -5.77 -0.60 -23.75
CA GLU A 145 -6.09 -0.68 -25.19
C GLU A 145 -6.24 -2.13 -25.67
N ASN A 146 -5.36 -3.04 -25.20
CA ASN A 146 -5.43 -4.47 -25.52
C ASN A 146 -6.75 -5.16 -25.08
N PHE A 147 -7.52 -4.58 -24.16
CA PHE A 147 -8.83 -5.12 -23.73
C PHE A 147 -10.01 -4.52 -24.51
N GLN A 148 -9.76 -3.52 -25.36
CA GLN A 148 -10.77 -2.85 -26.17
C GLN A 148 -10.83 -3.38 -27.61
N GLU A 149 -9.81 -4.12 -28.06
CA GLU A 149 -9.82 -4.91 -29.30
C GLU A 149 -10.77 -6.12 -29.21
#